data_AF-A0A7C7NYE2-F1
#
_entry.id   AF-A0A7C7NYE2-F1
#
_cell.length_a   1.000
_cell.length_b   1.000
_cell.length_c   1.000
_cell.angle_alpha   90.00
_cell.angle_beta   90.00
_cell.angle_gamma   90.00
#
_symmetry.space_group_name_H-M   'P 1'
#
loop_
_entity.id
_entity.type
_entity.pdbx_description
1 polymer ?
#
loop_
_entity_poly.entity_id
_entity_poly.type
_entity_poly.pdbx_seq_one_letter_code
_entity_poly.pdbx_strand_id
1 'polypeptide(L)'
;MKLQPLKIPAGWLVDWNLLTETDPTEDTIHEFTGSSLLLISSHTRLKAIDVSWRPEGDINGAYQLQVICLLPKFNSKTNTLDYEGIWENPELEFSTKNRLELVDKLNYLLFTLKPFTDTRILLKPGIVDEPNEAIRQELLANGLTEEILEKILASNHKKLQELILDHEAVSYAEVEKLSQNGATKGVKNKAKQLLNSKRFRNLKSETSSEFEKAKLISAITNKMEAVLTELQQLKPEKEFTLTTYEPNGYWSFHWKSTKLWKTEHFLKEWFAVSLYGDSDAFSLSGHHSIKDIFEQLEDRHFLYKEKSTETLFKMIDVIEKQTKEAILKAIDQQFDPSF
;
A
#
# COMPACT_ATOMS: atom_id res chain seq x y z
N MET A 1 0.33 -49.87 38.96
CA MET A 1 0.46 -48.89 37.87
C MET A 1 1.38 -47.77 38.33
N LYS A 2 2.50 -47.54 37.63
CA LYS A 2 3.47 -46.49 37.98
C LYS A 2 3.52 -45.48 36.84
N LEU A 3 3.37 -44.20 37.16
CA LEU A 3 3.35 -43.12 36.17
C LEU A 3 4.74 -42.91 35.58
N GLN A 4 4.78 -42.53 34.31
CA GLN A 4 6.00 -42.21 33.58
C GLN A 4 6.68 -40.98 34.19
N PRO A 5 7.95 -41.09 34.65
CA PRO A 5 8.69 -39.93 35.12
C PRO A 5 8.94 -38.92 33.99
N LEU A 6 8.60 -37.64 34.24
CA LEU A 6 8.82 -36.51 33.35
C LEU A 6 9.51 -35.35 34.08
N LYS A 7 10.37 -34.61 33.37
CA LYS A 7 11.05 -33.41 33.87
C LYS A 7 10.17 -32.20 33.59
N ILE A 8 9.17 -31.96 34.43
CA ILE A 8 8.22 -30.86 34.25
C ILE A 8 8.78 -29.58 34.89
N PRO A 9 9.16 -28.55 34.12
CA PRO A 9 9.63 -27.29 34.68
C PRO A 9 8.45 -26.46 35.24
N ALA A 10 8.77 -25.45 36.04
CA ALA A 10 7.76 -24.54 36.59
C ALA A 10 6.95 -23.84 35.48
N GLY A 11 5.66 -23.62 35.75
CA GLY A 11 4.74 -22.95 34.82
C GLY A 11 3.98 -23.89 33.88
N TRP A 12 4.13 -25.21 34.07
CA TRP A 12 3.27 -26.23 33.47
C TRP A 12 2.29 -26.80 34.51
N LEU A 13 1.09 -27.15 34.07
CA LEU A 13 0.01 -27.76 34.82
C LEU A 13 -0.34 -29.09 34.18
N VAL A 14 -0.40 -30.15 34.98
CA VAL A 14 -0.85 -31.47 34.53
C VAL A 14 -2.37 -31.51 34.61
N ASP A 15 -3.02 -31.41 33.47
CA ASP A 15 -4.49 -31.42 33.38
C ASP A 15 -5.05 -32.84 33.38
N TRP A 16 -4.30 -33.78 32.78
CA TRP A 16 -4.64 -35.20 32.74
C TRP A 16 -3.39 -36.07 32.69
N ASN A 17 -3.38 -37.20 33.39
CA ASN A 17 -2.23 -38.13 33.36
C ASN A 17 -2.62 -39.58 33.62
N LEU A 18 -2.57 -40.39 32.56
CA LEU A 18 -2.62 -41.85 32.53
C LEU A 18 -1.34 -42.45 31.90
N LEU A 19 -0.34 -41.62 31.59
CA LEU A 19 0.89 -42.07 30.95
C LEU A 19 1.76 -42.83 31.96
N THR A 20 1.85 -44.15 31.77
CA THR A 20 2.61 -45.07 32.63
C THR A 20 4.00 -45.36 32.07
N GLU A 21 4.87 -45.90 32.92
CA GLU A 21 6.16 -46.47 32.51
C GLU A 21 6.02 -47.88 31.90
N THR A 22 4.84 -48.24 31.39
CA THR A 22 4.53 -49.52 30.75
C THR A 22 4.76 -49.41 29.24
N ASP A 23 5.35 -50.43 28.63
CA ASP A 23 5.45 -50.52 27.17
C ASP A 23 4.20 -51.18 26.57
N PRO A 24 3.78 -50.81 25.35
CA PRO A 24 2.62 -51.40 24.68
C PRO A 24 2.92 -52.85 24.27
N THR A 25 2.20 -53.80 24.87
CA THR A 25 2.26 -55.25 24.60
C THR A 25 0.84 -55.80 24.54
N GLU A 26 0.64 -57.02 24.05
CA GLU A 26 -0.70 -57.64 24.00
C GLU A 26 -1.39 -57.64 25.38
N ASP A 27 -0.64 -57.88 26.46
CA ASP A 27 -1.17 -57.90 27.82
C ASP A 27 -1.48 -56.50 28.37
N THR A 28 -0.78 -55.47 27.91
CA THR A 28 -0.83 -54.10 28.47
C THR A 28 -1.60 -53.12 27.58
N ILE A 29 -2.00 -53.51 26.36
CA ILE A 29 -2.59 -52.59 25.39
C ILE A 29 -3.90 -51.94 25.87
N HIS A 30 -4.61 -52.61 26.78
CA HIS A 30 -5.82 -52.08 27.41
C HIS A 30 -5.57 -50.81 28.25
N GLU A 31 -4.31 -50.55 28.68
CA GLU A 31 -3.91 -49.30 29.34
C GLU A 31 -3.82 -48.11 28.36
N PHE A 32 -3.73 -48.39 27.05
CA PHE A 32 -3.52 -47.39 25.99
C PHE A 32 -4.85 -47.00 25.35
N THR A 33 -5.77 -46.55 26.19
CA THR A 33 -7.14 -46.18 25.82
C THR A 33 -7.49 -44.75 26.26
N GLY A 34 -8.59 -44.20 25.76
CA GLY A 34 -9.08 -42.87 26.05
C GLY A 34 -8.72 -41.77 25.03
N SER A 35 -9.22 -40.56 25.29
CA SER A 35 -8.93 -39.38 24.49
C SER A 35 -7.46 -38.96 24.60
N SER A 36 -6.89 -39.05 25.80
CA SER A 36 -5.52 -38.63 26.12
C SER A 36 -4.90 -39.54 27.18
N LEU A 37 -3.64 -39.90 26.99
CA LEU A 37 -2.77 -40.49 28.00
C LEU A 37 -2.08 -39.42 28.85
N LEU A 38 -1.77 -38.26 28.29
CA LEU A 38 -1.23 -37.11 29.02
C LEU A 38 -1.76 -35.83 28.41
N LEU A 39 -2.23 -34.91 29.24
CA LEU A 39 -2.49 -33.53 28.85
C LEU A 39 -1.78 -32.62 29.86
N ILE A 40 -0.85 -31.81 29.35
CA ILE A 40 -0.14 -30.83 30.16
C ILE A 40 -0.18 -29.48 29.47
N SER A 41 -0.53 -28.42 30.21
CA SER A 41 -0.69 -27.09 29.68
C SER A 41 0.19 -26.06 30.38
N SER A 42 0.47 -24.97 29.69
CA SER A 42 1.13 -23.80 30.25
C SER A 42 0.38 -22.55 29.81
N HIS A 43 -0.35 -21.96 30.75
CA HIS A 43 -1.13 -20.74 30.53
C HIS A 43 -0.26 -19.51 30.22
N THR A 44 0.96 -19.46 30.75
CA THR A 44 1.91 -18.37 30.48
C THR A 44 2.54 -18.50 29.10
N ARG A 45 2.71 -19.74 28.59
CA ARG A 45 3.19 -20.01 27.24
C ARG A 45 2.07 -20.09 26.21
N LEU A 46 0.81 -20.18 26.65
CA LEU A 46 -0.36 -20.44 25.80
C LEU A 46 -0.17 -21.69 24.93
N LYS A 47 0.30 -22.77 25.55
CA LYS A 47 0.54 -24.06 24.89
C LYS A 47 -0.03 -25.20 25.74
N ALA A 48 -0.50 -26.25 25.08
CA ALA A 48 -0.73 -27.56 25.66
C ALA A 48 0.04 -28.62 24.87
N ILE A 49 0.43 -29.70 25.55
CA ILE A 49 0.93 -30.91 24.92
C ILE A 49 -0.05 -32.02 25.26
N ASP A 50 -0.67 -32.59 24.23
CA ASP A 50 -1.49 -33.77 24.33
C ASP A 50 -0.69 -34.99 23.85
N VAL A 51 -0.85 -36.10 24.55
CA VAL A 51 -0.36 -37.41 24.12
C VAL A 51 -1.51 -38.38 24.17
N SER A 52 -1.74 -39.10 23.10
CA SER A 52 -2.71 -40.19 23.00
C SER A 52 -2.10 -41.42 22.33
N TRP A 53 -2.77 -42.57 22.40
CA TRP A 53 -2.40 -43.76 21.62
C TRP A 53 -3.45 -43.98 20.54
N ARG A 54 -3.01 -44.10 19.28
CA ARG A 54 -3.90 -44.24 18.13
C ARG A 54 -3.42 -45.31 17.15
N PRO A 55 -4.31 -46.20 16.64
CA PRO A 55 -5.70 -46.39 17.08
C PRO A 55 -5.79 -46.86 18.53
N GLU A 56 -6.88 -46.51 19.19
CA GLU A 56 -7.06 -46.76 20.62
C GLU A 56 -7.09 -48.26 20.94
N GLY A 57 -6.32 -48.70 21.94
CA GLY A 57 -6.27 -50.11 22.33
C GLY A 57 -5.75 -51.08 21.26
N ASP A 58 -5.19 -50.59 20.15
CA ASP A 58 -4.62 -51.41 19.08
C ASP A 58 -3.11 -51.56 19.28
N ILE A 59 -2.63 -52.81 19.35
CA ILE A 59 -1.21 -53.13 19.49
C ILE A 59 -0.36 -52.61 18.33
N ASN A 60 -0.98 -52.41 17.17
CA ASN A 60 -0.34 -51.84 15.99
C ASN A 60 -0.35 -50.31 15.98
N GLY A 61 -1.01 -49.68 16.96
CA GLY A 61 -1.03 -48.23 17.14
C GLY A 61 0.32 -47.63 17.50
N ALA A 62 0.30 -46.33 17.78
CA ALA A 62 1.44 -45.55 18.17
C ALA A 62 1.00 -44.39 19.06
N TYR A 63 1.94 -43.90 19.88
CA TYR A 63 1.77 -42.62 20.55
C TYR A 63 1.65 -41.51 19.51
N GLN A 64 0.64 -40.66 19.67
CA GLN A 64 0.47 -39.40 18.97
C GLN A 64 0.67 -38.28 19.97
N LEU A 65 1.66 -37.44 19.73
CA LEU A 65 1.92 -36.23 20.51
C LEU A 65 1.57 -35.02 19.66
N GLN A 66 0.78 -34.12 20.22
CA GLN A 66 0.40 -32.85 19.59
C GLN A 66 0.74 -31.68 20.51
N VAL A 67 1.30 -30.62 19.92
CA VAL A 67 1.47 -29.33 20.60
C VAL A 67 0.39 -28.38 20.13
N ILE A 68 -0.46 -27.95 21.05
CA ILE A 68 -1.67 -27.17 20.77
C ILE A 68 -1.49 -25.75 21.28
N CYS A 69 -1.85 -24.76 20.46
CA CYS A 69 -1.91 -23.36 20.89
C CYS A 69 -3.18 -23.13 21.71
N LEU A 70 -3.05 -22.38 22.80
CA LEU A 70 -4.16 -22.01 23.68
C LEU A 70 -4.56 -20.56 23.46
N LEU A 71 -5.86 -20.31 23.44
CA LEU A 71 -6.46 -19.00 23.37
C LEU A 71 -7.11 -18.67 24.72
N PRO A 72 -6.69 -17.58 25.40
CA PRO A 72 -7.38 -17.12 26.59
C PRO A 72 -8.83 -16.76 26.26
N LYS A 73 -9.73 -17.11 27.17
CA LYS A 73 -11.17 -16.83 27.07
C LYS A 73 -11.67 -16.44 28.45
N PHE A 74 -12.09 -15.19 28.60
CA PHE A 74 -12.62 -14.72 29.87
C PHE A 74 -14.05 -15.22 30.04
N ASN A 75 -14.28 -15.95 31.13
CA ASN A 75 -15.59 -16.46 31.48
C ASN A 75 -16.27 -15.51 32.48
N SER A 76 -17.30 -14.82 32.01
CA SER A 76 -18.03 -13.83 32.83
C SER A 76 -18.83 -14.46 33.96
N LYS A 77 -19.19 -15.76 33.87
CA LYS A 77 -19.97 -16.45 34.90
C LYS A 77 -19.11 -16.84 36.10
N THR A 78 -17.90 -17.34 35.83
CA THR A 78 -16.95 -17.76 36.87
C THR A 78 -15.98 -16.65 37.27
N ASN A 79 -15.93 -15.56 36.50
CA ASN A 79 -14.95 -14.48 36.65
C ASN A 79 -13.50 -15.00 36.58
N THR A 80 -13.27 -16.04 35.78
CA THR A 80 -11.97 -16.67 35.55
C THR A 80 -11.52 -16.54 34.10
N LEU A 81 -10.22 -16.67 33.89
CA LEU A 81 -9.64 -16.80 32.55
C LEU A 81 -9.49 -18.29 32.24
N ASP A 82 -10.31 -18.77 31.31
CA ASP A 82 -10.26 -20.13 30.79
C ASP A 82 -9.38 -20.15 29.52
N TYR A 83 -9.02 -21.34 29.05
CA TYR A 83 -8.13 -21.50 27.89
C TYR A 83 -8.73 -22.51 26.91
N GLU A 84 -8.84 -22.10 25.66
CA GLU A 84 -9.42 -22.89 24.58
C GLU A 84 -8.31 -23.34 23.62
N GLY A 85 -8.22 -24.65 23.35
CA GLY A 85 -7.20 -25.21 22.46
C GLY A 85 -7.58 -25.11 20.98
N ILE A 86 -6.62 -24.75 20.12
CA ILE A 86 -6.75 -24.79 18.67
C ILE A 86 -6.35 -26.19 18.17
N TRP A 87 -7.25 -27.16 18.33
CA TRP A 87 -6.98 -28.58 18.05
C TRP A 87 -6.85 -28.90 16.56
N GLU A 88 -7.58 -28.18 15.71
CA GLU A 88 -7.61 -28.43 14.25
C GLU A 88 -6.29 -28.07 13.53
N ASN A 89 -5.41 -27.31 14.18
CA ASN A 89 -4.14 -26.87 13.61
C ASN A 89 -3.04 -26.90 14.67
N PRO A 90 -2.58 -28.09 15.07
CA PRO A 90 -1.50 -28.23 16.04
C PRO A 90 -0.22 -27.60 15.49
N GLU A 91 0.56 -26.97 16.37
CA GLU A 91 1.87 -26.40 15.99
C GLU A 91 2.88 -27.48 15.64
N LEU A 92 2.75 -28.65 16.28
CA LEU A 92 3.64 -29.78 16.08
C LEU A 92 2.87 -31.07 16.29
N GLU A 93 3.13 -32.04 15.41
CA GLU A 93 2.69 -33.42 15.56
C GLU A 93 3.91 -34.35 15.56
N PHE A 94 3.87 -35.38 16.39
CA PHE A 94 4.93 -36.37 16.50
C PHE A 94 4.33 -37.74 16.80
N SER A 95 4.81 -38.77 16.11
CA SER A 95 4.31 -40.14 16.26
C SER A 95 5.46 -41.09 16.51
N THR A 96 5.31 -41.98 17.49
CA THR A 96 6.28 -43.06 17.76
C THR A 96 5.62 -44.26 18.44
N LYS A 97 6.17 -45.44 18.22
CA LYS A 97 5.83 -46.65 19.00
C LYS A 97 6.70 -46.80 20.24
N ASN A 98 7.81 -46.08 20.32
CA ASN A 98 8.79 -46.21 21.38
C ASN A 98 8.50 -45.22 22.52
N ARG A 99 8.17 -45.75 23.70
CA ARG A 99 7.89 -44.94 24.90
C ARG A 99 9.08 -44.06 25.30
N LEU A 100 10.32 -44.57 25.24
CA LEU A 100 11.49 -43.78 25.63
C LEU A 100 11.74 -42.61 24.67
N GLU A 101 11.49 -42.82 23.38
CA GLU A 101 11.57 -41.75 22.38
C GLU A 101 10.50 -40.66 22.64
N LEU A 102 9.26 -41.08 22.95
CA LEU A 102 8.21 -40.16 23.38
C LEU A 102 8.63 -39.35 24.62
N VAL A 103 9.20 -40.01 25.63
CA VAL A 103 9.64 -39.38 26.87
C VAL A 103 10.74 -38.36 26.63
N ASP A 104 11.72 -38.68 25.78
CA ASP A 104 12.78 -37.75 25.39
C ASP A 104 12.19 -36.54 24.65
N LYS A 105 11.24 -36.78 23.74
CA LYS A 105 10.55 -35.70 23.02
C LYS A 105 9.74 -34.80 23.95
N LEU A 106 8.97 -35.38 24.87
CA LEU A 106 8.19 -34.64 25.88
C LEU A 106 9.11 -33.76 26.74
N ASN A 107 10.16 -34.35 27.31
CA ASN A 107 11.12 -33.62 28.12
C ASN A 107 11.77 -32.50 27.32
N TYR A 108 12.15 -32.73 26.07
CA TYR A 108 12.68 -31.66 25.22
C TYR A 108 11.66 -30.51 25.05
N LEU A 109 10.44 -30.83 24.63
CA LEU A 109 9.40 -29.82 24.34
C LEU A 109 9.03 -28.99 25.57
N LEU A 110 8.89 -29.61 26.75
CA LEU A 110 8.57 -28.92 28.00
C LEU A 110 9.55 -27.79 28.35
N PHE A 111 10.82 -27.92 27.92
CA PHE A 111 11.85 -26.90 28.14
C PHE A 111 11.98 -25.91 26.98
N THR A 112 11.82 -26.35 25.73
CA THR A 112 12.17 -25.54 24.55
C THR A 112 11.01 -24.83 23.88
N LEU A 113 9.75 -25.21 24.16
CA LEU A 113 8.59 -24.61 23.50
C LEU A 113 8.51 -23.10 23.76
N LYS A 114 8.46 -22.32 22.69
CA LYS A 114 8.31 -20.87 22.77
C LYS A 114 6.86 -20.50 23.09
N PRO A 115 6.63 -19.40 23.83
CA PRO A 115 5.28 -18.88 24.04
C PRO A 115 4.57 -18.60 22.72
N PHE A 116 3.30 -18.96 22.65
CA PHE A 116 2.39 -18.53 21.59
C PHE A 116 1.93 -17.10 21.83
N THR A 117 1.80 -16.32 20.75
CA THR A 117 1.27 -14.95 20.81
C THR A 117 -0.13 -14.93 20.25
N ASP A 118 -1.11 -14.53 21.06
CA ASP A 118 -2.48 -14.32 20.60
C ASP A 118 -2.54 -13.10 19.67
N THR A 119 -2.80 -13.36 18.38
CA THR A 119 -2.85 -12.31 17.36
C THR A 119 -4.19 -11.58 17.32
N ARG A 120 -5.23 -12.06 18.02
CA ARG A 120 -6.56 -11.44 18.03
C ARG A 120 -6.53 -10.02 18.59
N ILE A 121 -7.51 -9.21 18.24
CA ILE A 121 -7.74 -7.90 18.84
C ILE A 121 -8.57 -8.11 20.10
N LEU A 122 -8.01 -7.72 21.24
CA LEU A 122 -8.61 -7.94 22.55
C LEU A 122 -8.85 -6.60 23.25
N LEU A 123 -10.00 -6.47 23.92
CA LEU A 123 -10.29 -5.34 24.82
C LEU A 123 -9.49 -5.48 26.12
N LYS A 124 -9.40 -6.72 26.62
CA LYS A 124 -8.62 -7.14 27.79
C LYS A 124 -8.26 -8.62 27.64
N PRO A 125 -7.34 -9.18 28.45
CA PRO A 125 -6.97 -10.59 28.33
C PRO A 125 -8.20 -11.51 28.30
N GLY A 126 -8.33 -12.29 27.22
CA GLY A 126 -9.43 -13.22 26.98
C GLY A 126 -10.78 -12.63 26.55
N ILE A 127 -10.91 -11.31 26.36
CA ILE A 127 -12.10 -10.70 25.75
C ILE A 127 -11.74 -10.12 24.39
N VAL A 128 -12.28 -10.73 23.34
CA VAL A 128 -12.12 -10.30 21.96
C VAL A 128 -12.91 -9.01 21.73
N ASP A 129 -12.28 -8.07 21.04
CA ASP A 129 -12.92 -6.88 20.50
C ASP A 129 -13.57 -7.23 19.16
N GLU A 130 -14.77 -7.84 19.20
CA GLU A 130 -15.42 -8.43 18.03
C GLU A 130 -15.51 -7.48 16.81
N PRO A 131 -15.89 -6.19 16.95
CA PRO A 131 -15.91 -5.27 15.81
C PRO A 131 -14.55 -5.12 15.12
N ASN A 132 -13.47 -4.98 15.89
CA ASN A 132 -12.13 -4.78 15.33
C ASN A 132 -11.50 -6.09 14.88
N GLU A 133 -11.75 -7.20 15.58
CA GLU A 133 -11.29 -8.53 15.18
C GLU A 133 -11.95 -8.97 13.87
N ALA A 134 -13.24 -8.69 13.67
CA ALA A 134 -13.92 -8.96 12.39
C ALA A 134 -13.21 -8.26 11.22
N ILE A 135 -12.85 -6.98 11.37
CA ILE A 135 -12.08 -6.25 10.35
C ILE A 135 -10.70 -6.90 10.12
N ARG A 136 -10.04 -7.39 11.18
CA ARG A 136 -8.75 -8.11 11.05
C ARG A 136 -8.91 -9.40 10.24
N GLN A 137 -9.98 -10.16 10.49
CA GLN A 137 -10.25 -11.41 9.78
C GLN A 137 -10.59 -11.15 8.31
N GLU A 138 -11.37 -10.10 8.01
CA GLU A 138 -11.63 -9.66 6.63
C GLU A 138 -10.33 -9.30 5.90
N LEU A 139 -9.44 -8.55 6.56
CA LEU A 139 -8.12 -8.21 6.01
C LEU A 139 -7.27 -9.45 5.72
N LEU A 140 -7.28 -10.45 6.60
CA LEU A 140 -6.53 -11.70 6.41
C LEU A 140 -7.09 -12.58 5.30
N ALA A 141 -8.42 -12.62 5.14
CA ALA A 141 -9.09 -13.45 4.16
C ALA A 141 -9.00 -12.84 2.74
N ASN A 142 -9.16 -11.52 2.63
CA ASN A 142 -9.35 -10.84 1.35
C ASN A 142 -8.19 -9.93 0.93
N GLY A 143 -7.21 -9.69 1.82
CA GLY A 143 -6.15 -8.69 1.61
C GLY A 143 -6.65 -7.25 1.81
N LEU A 144 -5.78 -6.27 1.50
CA LEU A 144 -6.10 -4.85 1.64
C LEU A 144 -6.93 -4.35 0.45
N THR A 145 -8.24 -4.18 0.64
CA THR A 145 -9.16 -3.53 -0.29
C THR A 145 -9.53 -2.11 0.18
N GLU A 146 -10.10 -1.30 -0.71
CA GLU A 146 -10.57 0.06 -0.37
C GLU A 146 -11.63 0.03 0.75
N GLU A 147 -12.58 -0.91 0.68
CA GLU A 147 -13.61 -1.08 1.72
C GLU A 147 -13.00 -1.42 3.10
N ILE A 148 -12.03 -2.34 3.12
CA ILE A 148 -11.35 -2.75 4.36
C ILE A 148 -10.53 -1.59 4.92
N LEU A 149 -9.84 -0.85 4.05
CA LEU A 149 -9.09 0.34 4.42
C LEU A 149 -10.01 1.39 5.08
N GLU A 150 -11.17 1.67 4.50
CA GLU A 150 -12.14 2.60 5.08
C GLU A 150 -12.60 2.15 6.47
N LYS A 151 -12.95 0.86 6.63
CA LYS A 151 -13.32 0.28 7.94
C LYS A 151 -12.22 0.47 8.98
N ILE A 152 -10.97 0.20 8.62
CA ILE A 152 -9.82 0.34 9.53
C ILE A 152 -9.55 1.82 9.89
N LEU A 153 -9.65 2.73 8.92
CA LEU A 153 -9.47 4.15 9.18
C LEU A 153 -10.59 4.69 10.08
N ALA A 154 -11.83 4.25 9.86
CA ALA A 154 -12.99 4.62 10.66
C ALA A 154 -12.92 4.08 12.10
N SER A 155 -12.43 2.85 12.30
CA SER A 155 -12.27 2.28 13.65
C SER A 155 -11.21 3.00 14.48
N ASN A 156 -10.28 3.70 13.82
CA ASN A 156 -9.14 4.38 14.43
C ASN A 156 -8.35 3.48 15.40
N HIS A 157 -8.30 2.17 15.11
CA HIS A 157 -7.70 1.19 16.00
C HIS A 157 -6.20 1.01 15.72
N LYS A 158 -5.36 1.15 16.76
CA LYS A 158 -3.89 1.08 16.64
C LYS A 158 -3.41 -0.17 15.91
N LYS A 159 -3.84 -1.35 16.34
CA LYS A 159 -3.33 -2.64 15.81
C LYS A 159 -3.72 -2.84 14.35
N LEU A 160 -4.90 -2.38 13.94
CA LEU A 160 -5.37 -2.47 12.55
C LEU A 160 -4.57 -1.51 11.65
N GLN A 161 -4.33 -0.28 12.10
CA GLN A 161 -3.50 0.66 11.35
C GLN A 161 -2.04 0.21 11.27
N GLU A 162 -1.50 -0.43 12.31
CA GLU A 162 -0.16 -1.04 12.25
C GLU A 162 -0.07 -2.17 11.24
N LEU A 163 -1.13 -2.99 11.11
CA LEU A 163 -1.23 -4.05 10.09
C LEU A 163 -1.27 -3.48 8.67
N ILE A 164 -2.01 -2.40 8.43
CA ILE A 164 -2.00 -1.71 7.12
C ILE A 164 -0.59 -1.23 6.78
N LEU A 165 0.11 -0.61 7.72
CA LEU A 165 1.46 -0.09 7.47
C LEU A 165 2.48 -1.18 7.16
N ASP A 166 2.24 -2.42 7.59
CA ASP A 166 3.07 -3.58 7.25
C ASP A 166 2.61 -4.28 5.96
N HIS A 167 1.46 -3.92 5.42
CA HIS A 167 0.88 -4.56 4.25
C HIS A 167 1.62 -4.15 2.97
N GLU A 168 1.85 -5.12 2.08
CA GLU A 168 2.59 -4.89 0.83
C GLU A 168 1.83 -4.01 -0.17
N ALA A 169 0.51 -3.98 -0.12
CA ALA A 169 -0.31 -3.18 -1.03
C ALA A 169 -0.54 -1.72 -0.59
N VAL A 170 -0.06 -1.29 0.59
CA VAL A 170 -0.33 0.07 1.11
C VAL A 170 0.22 1.17 0.18
N SER A 171 -0.59 2.18 -0.11
CA SER A 171 -0.21 3.28 -1.01
C SER A 171 0.53 4.42 -0.31
N TYR A 172 1.26 5.26 -1.07
CA TYR A 172 1.94 6.44 -0.50
C TYR A 172 0.93 7.37 0.20
N ALA A 173 -0.22 7.62 -0.45
CA ALA A 173 -1.26 8.51 0.07
C ALA A 173 -1.85 7.99 1.41
N GLU A 174 -2.05 6.69 1.54
CA GLU A 174 -2.50 6.07 2.79
C GLU A 174 -1.48 6.24 3.91
N VAL A 175 -0.20 5.97 3.63
CA VAL A 175 0.89 6.13 4.61
C VAL A 175 1.02 7.60 5.01
N GLU A 176 0.90 8.53 4.06
CA GLU A 176 0.94 9.97 4.32
C GLU A 176 -0.23 10.40 5.23
N LYS A 177 -1.45 9.94 4.94
CA LYS A 177 -2.63 10.18 5.78
C LYS A 177 -2.43 9.66 7.21
N LEU A 178 -1.91 8.43 7.37
CA LEU A 178 -1.62 7.84 8.68
C LEU A 178 -0.47 8.54 9.42
N SER A 179 0.49 9.14 8.71
CA SER A 179 1.58 9.91 9.31
C SER A 179 1.09 11.17 10.04
N GLN A 180 -0.03 11.73 9.60
CA GLN A 180 -0.67 12.91 10.16
C GLN A 180 -1.75 12.51 11.19
N ASN A 181 -2.59 11.54 10.82
CA ASN A 181 -3.86 11.26 11.50
C ASN A 181 -3.93 9.87 12.16
N GLY A 182 -2.82 9.12 12.22
CA GLY A 182 -2.81 7.80 12.86
C GLY A 182 -3.28 7.83 14.32
N ALA A 183 -3.89 6.73 14.76
CA ALA A 183 -4.56 6.57 16.05
C ALA A 183 -3.69 6.92 17.25
N THR A 184 -2.38 6.65 17.14
CA THR A 184 -1.42 6.90 18.20
C THR A 184 -0.14 7.52 17.64
N LYS A 185 0.64 8.16 18.52
CA LYS A 185 1.99 8.65 18.18
C LYS A 185 2.88 7.54 17.59
N GLY A 186 2.74 6.31 18.07
CA GLY A 186 3.46 5.14 17.54
C GLY A 186 3.14 4.88 16.07
N VAL A 187 1.85 4.84 15.72
CA VAL A 187 1.39 4.68 14.32
C VAL A 187 1.92 5.81 13.44
N LYS A 188 1.75 7.08 13.88
CA LYS A 188 2.24 8.24 13.14
C LYS A 188 3.74 8.17 12.87
N ASN A 189 4.53 7.76 13.87
CA ASN A 189 5.97 7.62 13.74
C ASN A 189 6.36 6.48 12.79
N LYS A 190 5.68 5.33 12.88
CA LYS A 190 5.89 4.19 11.96
C LYS A 190 5.60 4.59 10.52
N ALA A 191 4.49 5.29 10.28
CA ALA A 191 4.14 5.83 8.97
C ALA A 191 5.21 6.81 8.44
N LYS A 192 5.68 7.76 9.27
CA LYS A 192 6.78 8.68 8.88
C LYS A 192 8.07 7.95 8.53
N GLN A 193 8.42 6.91 9.28
CA GLN A 193 9.59 6.08 8.98
C GLN A 193 9.41 5.35 7.65
N LEU A 194 8.21 4.84 7.39
CA LEU A 194 7.88 4.15 6.15
C LEU A 194 7.93 5.07 4.93
N LEU A 195 7.44 6.32 5.03
CA LEU A 195 7.57 7.32 3.95
C LEU A 195 9.04 7.60 3.58
N ASN A 196 9.95 7.52 4.56
CA ASN A 196 11.38 7.73 4.34
C ASN A 196 12.11 6.46 3.87
N SER A 197 11.43 5.32 3.81
CA SER A 197 11.99 4.07 3.31
C SER A 197 12.26 4.12 1.81
N LYS A 198 13.15 3.24 1.31
CA LYS A 198 13.47 3.16 -0.12
C LYS A 198 12.22 2.97 -0.99
N ARG A 199 11.21 2.25 -0.48
CA ARG A 199 9.95 1.97 -1.16
C ARG A 199 9.19 3.24 -1.55
N PHE A 200 9.13 4.22 -0.65
CA PHE A 200 8.29 5.42 -0.81
C PHE A 200 9.06 6.70 -1.13
N ARG A 201 10.39 6.68 -0.98
CA ARG A 201 11.24 7.85 -1.25
C ARG A 201 11.17 8.34 -2.70
N ASN A 202 11.08 7.42 -3.67
CA ASN A 202 11.03 7.77 -5.10
C ASN A 202 9.62 8.23 -5.54
N LEU A 203 8.57 7.71 -4.90
CA LEU A 203 7.18 8.11 -5.19
C LEU A 203 6.92 9.56 -4.77
N LYS A 204 7.54 10.02 -3.68
CA LYS A 204 7.45 11.41 -3.20
C LYS A 204 7.96 12.44 -4.20
N SER A 205 9.04 12.13 -4.95
CA SER A 205 9.57 13.04 -5.97
C SER A 205 8.64 13.16 -7.17
N GLU A 206 7.98 12.07 -7.57
CA GLU A 206 7.04 12.07 -8.70
C GLU A 206 5.79 12.89 -8.39
N THR A 207 5.15 12.68 -7.22
CA THR A 207 3.94 13.42 -6.84
C THR A 207 4.20 14.91 -6.62
N SER A 208 5.36 15.27 -6.06
CA SER A 208 5.77 16.66 -5.89
C SER A 208 6.07 17.34 -7.23
N SER A 209 6.62 16.60 -8.20
CA SER A 209 6.92 17.11 -9.53
C SER A 209 5.65 17.37 -10.35
N GLU A 210 4.65 16.50 -10.28
CA GLU A 210 3.38 16.68 -11.00
C GLU A 210 2.60 17.89 -10.49
N PHE A 211 2.59 18.11 -9.16
CA PHE A 211 1.95 19.28 -8.56
C PHE A 211 2.59 20.59 -9.01
N GLU A 212 3.93 20.66 -9.04
CA GLU A 212 4.66 21.85 -9.51
C GLU A 212 4.45 22.09 -11.02
N LYS A 213 4.38 21.02 -11.83
CA LYS A 213 4.05 21.12 -13.26
C LYS A 213 2.65 21.71 -13.48
N ALA A 214 1.64 21.21 -12.75
CA ALA A 214 0.27 21.72 -12.86
C ALA A 214 0.19 23.21 -12.50
N LYS A 215 0.91 23.63 -11.46
CA LYS A 215 0.98 25.04 -11.06
C LYS A 215 1.65 25.92 -12.13
N LEU A 216 2.71 25.44 -12.76
CA LEU A 216 3.39 26.15 -13.85
C LEU A 216 2.48 26.32 -15.06
N ILE A 217 1.78 25.25 -15.46
CA ILE A 217 0.81 25.27 -16.56
C ILE A 217 -0.26 26.33 -16.30
N SER A 218 -0.89 26.31 -15.13
CA SER A 218 -1.92 27.30 -14.76
C SER A 218 -1.37 28.74 -14.82
N ALA A 219 -0.14 28.97 -14.35
CA ALA A 219 0.47 30.28 -14.41
C ALA A 219 0.73 30.76 -15.85
N ILE A 220 1.16 29.86 -16.75
CA ILE A 220 1.32 30.18 -18.18
C ILE A 220 -0.04 30.43 -18.83
N THR A 221 -1.07 29.61 -18.55
CA THR A 221 -2.43 29.83 -19.07
C THR A 221 -2.91 31.25 -18.77
N ASN A 222 -2.79 31.71 -17.53
CA ASN A 222 -3.20 33.05 -17.14
C ASN A 222 -2.49 34.15 -17.96
N LYS A 223 -1.20 33.97 -18.26
CA LYS A 223 -0.46 34.90 -19.13
C LYS A 223 -0.92 34.83 -20.59
N MET A 224 -1.22 33.64 -21.10
CA MET A 224 -1.70 33.49 -22.48
C MET A 224 -3.10 34.14 -22.67
N GLU A 225 -3.96 34.06 -21.67
CA GLU A 225 -5.25 34.75 -21.65
C GLU A 225 -5.09 36.28 -21.58
N ALA A 226 -4.11 36.77 -20.82
CA ALA A 226 -3.76 38.18 -20.81
C ALA A 226 -3.27 38.65 -22.19
N VAL A 227 -2.37 37.88 -22.83
CA VAL A 227 -1.90 38.15 -24.20
C VAL A 227 -3.05 38.16 -25.19
N LEU A 228 -4.00 37.22 -25.10
CA LEU A 228 -5.19 37.20 -25.96
C LEU A 228 -5.98 38.51 -25.84
N THR A 229 -6.22 38.95 -24.59
CA THR A 229 -6.97 40.17 -24.30
C THR A 229 -6.26 41.41 -24.87
N GLU A 230 -4.94 41.49 -24.70
CA GLU A 230 -4.14 42.59 -25.23
C GLU A 230 -4.08 42.59 -26.76
N LEU A 231 -3.93 41.42 -27.40
CA LEU A 231 -3.93 41.30 -28.86
C LEU A 231 -5.27 41.76 -29.44
N GLN A 232 -6.38 41.34 -28.84
CA GLN A 232 -7.72 41.73 -29.27
C GLN A 232 -7.97 43.24 -29.11
N GLN A 233 -7.34 43.91 -28.14
CA GLN A 233 -7.38 45.37 -28.01
C GLN A 233 -6.52 46.08 -29.06
N LEU A 234 -5.35 45.53 -29.39
CA LEU A 234 -4.40 46.14 -30.33
C LEU A 234 -4.80 45.98 -31.80
N LYS A 235 -5.41 44.85 -32.16
CA LYS A 235 -5.81 44.49 -33.53
C LYS A 235 -7.23 43.91 -33.54
N PRO A 236 -8.26 44.71 -33.21
CA PRO A 236 -9.63 44.23 -33.03
C PRO A 236 -10.20 43.57 -34.29
N GLU A 237 -9.70 43.94 -35.47
CA GLU A 237 -10.11 43.43 -36.78
C GLU A 237 -9.69 41.98 -37.06
N LYS A 238 -8.79 41.40 -36.27
CA LYS A 238 -8.23 40.06 -36.51
C LYS A 238 -8.99 38.91 -35.86
N GLU A 239 -9.93 39.19 -34.95
CA GLU A 239 -10.76 38.18 -34.26
C GLU A 239 -9.93 37.04 -33.64
N PHE A 240 -9.21 37.32 -32.54
CA PHE A 240 -8.36 36.32 -31.90
C PHE A 240 -9.17 35.31 -31.08
N THR A 241 -8.72 34.07 -31.09
CA THR A 241 -9.18 33.01 -30.19
C THR A 241 -8.00 32.24 -29.63
N LEU A 242 -8.14 31.72 -28.41
CA LEU A 242 -7.13 30.89 -27.75
C LEU A 242 -7.73 29.51 -27.47
N THR A 243 -7.06 28.47 -27.95
CA THR A 243 -7.35 27.09 -27.59
C THR A 243 -6.31 26.62 -26.57
N THR A 244 -6.76 26.14 -25.42
CA THR A 244 -5.90 25.62 -24.36
C THR A 244 -6.13 24.13 -24.17
N TYR A 245 -5.04 23.39 -23.98
CA TYR A 245 -5.07 22.02 -23.50
C TYR A 245 -4.13 21.92 -22.31
N GLU A 246 -4.65 22.31 -21.15
CA GLU A 246 -3.87 22.45 -19.93
C GLU A 246 -3.13 21.17 -19.52
N PRO A 247 -3.72 19.96 -19.58
CA PRO A 247 -2.99 18.74 -19.18
C PRO A 247 -1.67 18.51 -19.94
N ASN A 248 -1.56 18.99 -21.18
CA ASN A 248 -0.34 18.88 -21.99
C ASN A 248 0.47 20.18 -22.07
N GLY A 249 0.07 21.25 -21.37
CA GLY A 249 0.74 22.55 -21.47
C GLY A 249 0.81 23.07 -22.91
N TYR A 250 -0.31 23.06 -23.62
CA TYR A 250 -0.43 23.51 -25.01
C TYR A 250 -1.41 24.68 -25.12
N TRP A 251 -0.96 25.76 -25.75
CA TRP A 251 -1.74 26.98 -25.98
C TRP A 251 -1.62 27.37 -27.45
N SER A 252 -2.73 27.60 -28.13
CA SER A 252 -2.75 27.92 -29.56
C SER A 252 -3.64 29.13 -29.83
N PHE A 253 -3.02 30.22 -30.28
CA PHE A 253 -3.67 31.46 -30.70
C PHE A 253 -4.04 31.35 -32.17
N HIS A 254 -5.32 31.49 -32.49
CA HIS A 254 -5.82 31.56 -33.86
C HIS A 254 -6.36 32.95 -34.14
N TRP A 255 -6.23 33.39 -35.38
CA TRP A 255 -6.85 34.62 -35.85
C TRP A 255 -7.31 34.46 -37.29
N LYS A 256 -8.20 35.36 -37.72
CA LYS A 256 -8.66 35.41 -39.10
C LYS A 256 -7.54 35.96 -39.98
N SER A 257 -6.89 35.07 -40.73
CA SER A 257 -5.90 35.49 -41.72
C SER A 257 -6.61 36.10 -42.92
N THR A 258 -6.12 37.28 -43.35
CA THR A 258 -6.53 37.95 -44.59
C THR A 258 -5.49 37.75 -45.70
N LYS A 259 -4.48 36.91 -45.44
CA LYS A 259 -3.37 36.65 -46.35
C LYS A 259 -3.74 35.53 -47.30
N LEU A 260 -3.23 35.62 -48.52
CA LEU A 260 -3.32 34.58 -49.55
C LEU A 260 -1.94 33.94 -49.69
N TRP A 261 -1.88 32.62 -49.87
CA TRP A 261 -0.63 31.90 -50.15
C TRP A 261 -0.93 30.72 -51.09
N LYS A 262 -0.23 30.69 -52.24
CA LYS A 262 -0.32 29.74 -53.36
C LYS A 262 -1.71 29.55 -53.98
N THR A 263 -2.70 29.17 -53.20
CA THR A 263 -4.10 29.07 -53.61
C THR A 263 -4.80 30.38 -53.23
N GLU A 264 -5.75 30.85 -54.04
CA GLU A 264 -6.53 32.07 -53.76
C GLU A 264 -7.52 31.87 -52.58
N HIS A 265 -7.16 31.10 -51.57
CA HIS A 265 -7.98 30.71 -50.42
C HIS A 265 -7.36 31.21 -49.11
N PHE A 266 -8.21 31.36 -48.08
CA PHE A 266 -7.80 31.87 -46.78
C PHE A 266 -6.97 30.83 -46.02
N LEU A 267 -5.85 31.30 -45.46
CA LEU A 267 -4.93 30.47 -44.68
C LEU A 267 -5.46 30.24 -43.26
N LYS A 268 -5.25 29.00 -42.76
CA LYS A 268 -5.31 28.78 -41.31
C LYS A 268 -3.97 29.18 -40.72
N GLU A 269 -3.99 30.23 -39.94
CA GLU A 269 -2.79 30.80 -39.31
C GLU A 269 -2.96 30.72 -37.79
N TRP A 270 -1.92 30.25 -37.10
CA TRP A 270 -1.93 30.17 -35.64
C TRP A 270 -0.53 30.24 -35.05
N PHE A 271 -0.44 30.69 -33.80
CA PHE A 271 0.78 30.63 -33.02
C PHE A 271 0.56 29.72 -31.84
N ALA A 272 1.41 28.70 -31.68
CA ALA A 272 1.31 27.78 -30.57
C ALA A 272 2.51 27.88 -29.63
N VAL A 273 2.22 27.76 -28.33
CA VAL A 273 3.19 27.59 -27.27
C VAL A 273 2.97 26.19 -26.69
N SER A 274 4.06 25.42 -26.58
CA SER A 274 4.02 24.05 -26.12
C SER A 274 5.09 23.80 -25.05
N LEU A 275 4.67 23.22 -23.93
CA LEU A 275 5.53 22.72 -22.85
C LEU A 275 5.60 21.18 -22.94
N TYR A 276 6.80 20.62 -23.01
CA TYR A 276 7.01 19.17 -23.09
C TYR A 276 8.27 18.76 -22.31
N GLY A 277 8.39 17.48 -21.95
CA GLY A 277 9.48 16.96 -21.14
C GLY A 277 9.00 16.26 -19.87
N ASP A 278 9.98 15.80 -19.09
CA ASP A 278 9.79 14.91 -17.95
C ASP A 278 9.99 15.66 -16.61
N SER A 279 9.85 14.97 -15.48
CA SER A 279 9.79 15.55 -14.12
C SER A 279 10.91 16.55 -13.81
N ASP A 280 12.11 16.33 -14.35
CA ASP A 280 13.31 17.07 -13.94
C ASP A 280 13.71 18.17 -14.94
N ALA A 281 13.24 18.09 -16.19
CA ALA A 281 13.67 18.98 -17.27
C ALA A 281 12.56 19.16 -18.31
N PHE A 282 12.04 20.39 -18.37
CA PHE A 282 11.02 20.80 -19.32
C PHE A 282 11.60 21.65 -20.44
N SER A 283 11.04 21.50 -21.63
CA SER A 283 11.30 22.36 -22.77
C SER A 283 10.03 23.12 -23.15
N LEU A 284 10.18 24.39 -23.47
CA LEU A 284 9.07 25.26 -23.88
C LEU A 284 9.44 25.94 -25.21
N SER A 285 8.53 25.87 -26.18
CA SER A 285 8.73 26.46 -27.50
C SER A 285 7.50 27.22 -27.97
N GLY A 286 7.75 28.28 -28.74
CA GLY A 286 6.75 29.04 -29.47
C GLY A 286 6.98 28.90 -30.97
N HIS A 287 5.95 28.52 -31.71
CA HIS A 287 6.00 28.32 -33.15
C HIS A 287 4.79 28.98 -33.82
N HIS A 288 5.07 29.67 -34.92
CA HIS A 288 4.07 30.19 -35.83
C HIS A 288 3.82 29.14 -36.91
N SER A 289 2.57 28.78 -37.13
CA SER A 289 2.17 27.78 -38.11
C SER A 289 1.15 28.34 -39.06
N ILE A 290 1.30 27.97 -40.33
CA ILE A 290 0.36 28.30 -41.40
C ILE A 290 0.02 27.01 -42.12
N LYS A 291 -1.25 26.84 -42.45
CA LYS A 291 -1.74 25.70 -43.22
C LYS A 291 -2.66 26.15 -44.34
N ASP A 292 -2.36 25.65 -45.53
CA ASP A 292 -3.25 25.67 -46.69
C ASP A 292 -3.71 24.23 -47.03
N ILE A 293 -4.47 24.06 -48.12
CA ILE A 293 -4.97 22.79 -48.64
C ILE A 293 -3.84 21.80 -48.92
N PHE A 294 -2.67 22.29 -49.35
CA PHE A 294 -1.57 21.45 -49.82
C PHE A 294 -0.41 21.30 -48.83
N GLU A 295 -0.15 22.33 -48.02
CA GLU A 295 1.10 22.42 -47.24
C GLU A 295 0.86 23.04 -45.85
N GLN A 296 1.76 22.70 -44.92
CA GLN A 296 1.86 23.33 -43.60
C GLN A 296 3.30 23.80 -43.39
N LEU A 297 3.45 25.08 -43.06
CA LEU A 297 4.73 25.68 -42.68
C LEU A 297 4.73 25.97 -41.19
N GLU A 298 5.90 25.80 -40.56
CA GLU A 298 6.10 26.06 -39.14
C GLU A 298 7.42 26.78 -38.92
N ASP A 299 7.35 27.98 -38.36
CA ASP A 299 8.49 28.81 -38.00
C ASP A 299 8.63 28.89 -36.48
N ARG A 300 9.77 28.46 -35.95
CA ARG A 300 10.03 28.51 -34.51
C ARG A 300 10.59 29.88 -34.12
N HIS A 301 9.93 30.55 -33.17
CA HIS A 301 10.34 31.87 -32.69
C HIS A 301 11.23 31.81 -31.46
N PHE A 302 10.96 30.89 -30.54
CA PHE A 302 11.79 30.70 -29.36
C PHE A 302 11.76 29.25 -28.89
N LEU A 303 12.83 28.86 -28.19
CA LEU A 303 12.99 27.53 -27.61
C LEU A 303 13.85 27.62 -26.34
N TYR A 304 13.25 27.22 -25.23
CA TYR A 304 13.93 27.02 -23.96
C TYR A 304 14.04 25.52 -23.73
N LYS A 305 15.25 24.97 -23.81
CA LYS A 305 15.49 23.55 -23.57
C LYS A 305 15.89 23.28 -22.13
N GLU A 306 15.44 22.14 -21.63
CA GLU A 306 15.93 21.50 -20.39
C GLU A 306 15.98 22.47 -19.19
N LYS A 307 14.85 23.12 -18.93
CA LYS A 307 14.67 24.05 -17.81
C LYS A 307 13.91 23.38 -16.68
N SER A 308 14.32 23.66 -15.45
CA SER A 308 13.51 23.31 -14.28
C SER A 308 12.22 24.13 -14.23
N THR A 309 11.22 23.63 -13.52
CA THR A 309 9.95 24.36 -13.26
C THR A 309 10.21 25.73 -12.65
N GLU A 310 11.09 25.81 -11.65
CA GLU A 310 11.47 27.08 -11.01
C GLU A 310 12.07 28.09 -12.00
N THR A 311 12.90 27.61 -12.93
CA THR A 311 13.49 28.47 -13.96
C THR A 311 12.42 28.98 -14.91
N LEU A 312 11.50 28.12 -15.36
CA LEU A 312 10.39 28.53 -16.22
C LEU A 312 9.46 29.52 -15.52
N PHE A 313 9.18 29.34 -14.23
CA PHE A 313 8.42 30.31 -13.42
C PHE A 313 9.04 31.71 -13.45
N LYS A 314 10.36 31.80 -13.29
CA LYS A 314 11.09 33.09 -13.35
C LYS A 314 11.08 33.71 -14.75
N MET A 315 10.77 32.92 -15.78
CA MET A 315 10.75 33.35 -17.18
C MET A 315 9.35 33.65 -17.71
N ILE A 316 8.30 33.50 -16.89
CA ILE A 316 6.90 33.64 -17.34
C ILE A 316 6.65 34.99 -18.04
N ASP A 317 7.09 36.11 -17.46
CA ASP A 317 6.90 37.43 -18.08
C ASP A 317 7.70 37.59 -19.39
N VAL A 318 8.84 36.90 -19.51
CA VAL A 318 9.63 36.86 -20.75
C VAL A 318 8.92 36.06 -21.83
N ILE A 319 8.34 34.91 -21.46
CA ILE A 319 7.57 34.04 -22.36
C ILE A 319 6.32 34.77 -22.86
N GLU A 320 5.60 35.44 -21.96
CA GLU A 320 4.44 36.29 -22.27
C GLU A 320 4.80 37.34 -23.32
N LYS A 321 5.84 38.13 -23.04
CA LYS A 321 6.31 39.19 -23.95
C LYS A 321 6.71 38.65 -25.31
N GLN A 322 7.53 37.59 -25.35
CA GLN A 322 7.99 37.00 -26.61
C GLN A 322 6.85 36.39 -27.43
N THR A 323 5.87 35.79 -26.77
CA THR A 323 4.68 35.23 -27.44
C THR A 323 3.90 36.35 -28.10
N LYS A 324 3.62 37.44 -27.38
CA LYS A 324 2.94 38.61 -27.93
C LYS A 324 3.70 39.23 -29.12
N GLU A 325 5.00 39.46 -28.96
CA GLU A 325 5.85 40.03 -30.02
C GLU A 325 5.90 39.12 -31.25
N ALA A 326 6.00 37.80 -31.05
CA ALA A 326 6.00 36.82 -32.13
C ALA A 326 4.67 36.81 -32.89
N ILE A 327 3.53 36.84 -32.19
CA ILE A 327 2.20 36.89 -32.83
C ILE A 327 2.03 38.19 -33.62
N LEU A 328 2.37 39.33 -33.04
CA LEU A 328 2.29 40.62 -33.74
C LEU A 328 3.15 40.64 -35.01
N LYS A 329 4.38 40.12 -34.90
CA LYS A 329 5.26 39.96 -36.06
C LYS A 329 4.65 39.03 -37.12
N ALA A 330 4.11 37.89 -36.70
CA ALA A 330 3.48 36.92 -37.58
C ALA A 330 2.32 37.56 -38.36
N ILE A 331 1.44 38.31 -37.70
CA ILE A 331 0.30 39.00 -38.34
C ILE A 331 0.75 39.96 -39.44
N ASP A 332 1.80 40.75 -39.19
CA ASP A 332 2.25 41.80 -40.11
C ASP A 332 3.22 41.25 -41.18
N GLN A 333 3.75 40.04 -41.01
CA GLN A 333 4.65 39.39 -41.97
C GLN A 333 3.91 39.01 -43.26
N GLN A 334 4.36 39.55 -44.40
CA GLN A 334 3.90 39.11 -45.72
C GLN A 334 4.57 37.77 -46.08
N PHE A 335 3.81 36.88 -46.72
CA PHE A 335 4.35 35.63 -47.22
C PHE A 335 5.05 35.85 -48.55
N ASP A 336 6.25 35.32 -48.68
CA ASP A 336 6.95 35.26 -49.95
C ASP A 336 6.23 34.23 -50.84
N PRO A 337 5.69 34.63 -52.00
CA PRO A 337 4.98 33.72 -52.91
C PRO A 337 5.87 32.64 -53.52
N SER A 338 7.19 32.73 -53.36
CA SER A 338 8.18 31.81 -53.95
C SER A 338 8.55 30.60 -53.07
N PHE A 339 8.12 30.58 -51.80
CA PHE A 339 8.13 29.38 -50.96
C PHE A 339 7.11 28.37 -51.43
#